data_AF-A0A257UGT4-F1
#
_entry.id   AF-A0A257UGT4-F1
#
_cell.length_a   1.000
_cell.length_b   1.000
_cell.length_c   1.000
_cell.angle_alpha   90.00
_cell.angle_beta   90.00
_cell.angle_gamma   90.00
#
_symmetry.space_group_name_H-M   'P 1'
#
loop_
_entity.id
_entity.type
_entity.pdbx_description
1 polymer ?
#
loop_
_entity_poly.entity_id
_entity_poly.type
_entity_poly.pdbx_seq_one_letter_code
_entity_poly.pdbx_strand_id
1 'polypeptide(L)'
;MAMDRRIPMSLSWNFPIFLRNARLEQAIDPRVVHYMGSPKLWHGAFLPWGGPEYLPYVEAVSQYPDLEQFLTRMPFYRRCRYILQQHYKRIHEVSAWGRGARHREILNYESRVGRDAVLAG
;
A
#
# COMPACT_ATOMS: atom_id res chain seq x y z
N MET A 1 14.89 7.04 32.56
CA MET A 1 14.06 6.73 31.38
C MET A 1 14.48 7.68 30.26
N ALA A 2 15.01 7.16 29.15
CA ALA A 2 15.31 8.01 27.99
C ALA A 2 13.99 8.52 27.40
N MET A 3 13.83 9.84 27.23
CA MET A 3 12.66 10.39 26.56
C MET A 3 12.65 9.92 25.11
N ASP A 4 11.49 9.43 24.67
CA ASP A 4 11.27 9.06 23.28
C ASP A 4 11.33 10.30 22.41
N ARG A 5 12.33 10.39 21.53
CA ARG A 5 12.57 11.52 20.63
C ARG A 5 11.89 11.36 19.27
N ARG A 6 11.06 10.33 19.10
CA ARG A 6 10.37 10.06 17.83
C ARG A 6 9.19 11.01 17.66
N ILE A 7 9.15 11.68 16.52
CA ILE A 7 8.03 12.51 16.10
C ILE A 7 7.04 11.61 15.33
N PRO A 8 5.77 11.50 15.76
CA PRO A 8 4.78 10.74 15.01
C PRO A 8 4.52 11.39 13.65
N MET A 9 4.31 10.56 12.63
CA MET A 9 4.15 11.01 11.25
C MET A 9 2.84 10.47 10.66
N SER A 10 2.18 11.32 9.87
CA SER A 10 0.96 10.95 9.14
C SER A 10 1.23 9.73 8.26
N LEU A 11 0.26 8.83 8.18
CA LEU A 11 0.32 7.67 7.30
C LEU A 11 0.32 8.07 5.82
N SER A 12 -0.04 9.31 5.47
CA SER A 12 0.04 9.82 4.08
C SER A 12 1.47 9.75 3.51
N TRP A 13 2.50 9.88 4.35
CA TRP A 13 3.91 9.90 3.94
C TRP A 13 4.56 8.51 3.85
N ASN A 14 3.88 7.47 4.29
CA ASN A 14 4.36 6.09 4.20
C ASN A 14 3.16 5.13 4.22
N PHE A 15 2.24 5.32 3.28
CA PHE A 15 0.96 4.62 3.26
C PHE A 15 1.16 3.15 2.88
N PRO A 16 0.94 2.20 3.80
CA PRO A 16 1.11 0.79 3.48
C PRO A 16 0.03 0.34 2.51
N ILE A 17 0.43 -0.23 1.37
CA ILE A 17 -0.47 -0.58 0.26
C ILE A 17 -1.61 -1.52 0.68
N PHE A 18 -1.42 -2.37 1.69
CA PHE A 18 -2.46 -3.28 2.19
C PHE A 18 -3.64 -2.53 2.82
N LEU A 19 -3.47 -1.29 3.29
CA LEU A 19 -4.57 -0.50 3.85
C LEU A 19 -5.64 -0.14 2.80
N ARG A 20 -5.33 -0.24 1.50
CA ARG A 20 -6.35 -0.16 0.44
C ARG A 20 -7.43 -1.25 0.57
N ASN A 21 -7.08 -2.42 1.12
CA ASN A 21 -8.11 -3.44 1.39
C ASN A 21 -9.11 -2.96 2.44
N ALA A 22 -8.68 -2.12 3.38
CA ALA A 22 -9.54 -1.54 4.41
C ALA A 22 -10.24 -0.23 3.97
N ARG A 23 -10.07 0.21 2.72
CA ARG A 23 -10.66 1.46 2.16
C ARG A 23 -10.25 2.74 2.90
N LEU A 24 -9.02 2.77 3.40
CA LEU A 24 -8.49 3.91 4.16
C LEU A 24 -7.89 5.01 3.29
N GLU A 25 -7.66 4.75 1.99
CA GLU A 25 -6.99 5.67 1.08
C GLU A 25 -7.72 7.01 0.93
N GLN A 26 -9.05 7.04 0.96
CA GLN A 26 -9.80 8.29 0.84
C GLN A 26 -9.70 9.16 2.10
N ALA A 27 -9.56 8.54 3.27
CA ALA A 27 -9.50 9.26 4.53
C ALA A 27 -8.08 9.73 4.87
N ILE A 28 -7.07 8.96 4.47
CA ILE A 28 -5.65 9.25 4.78
C ILE A 28 -4.99 10.12 3.71
N ASP A 29 -5.50 10.13 2.48
CA ASP A 29 -4.93 10.86 1.34
C ASP A 29 -3.42 10.59 1.11
N PRO A 30 -3.05 9.38 0.63
CA PRO A 30 -1.66 8.97 0.47
C PRO A 30 -0.86 9.84 -0.49
N ARG A 31 0.26 10.39 -0.01
CA ARG A 31 1.28 11.08 -0.82
C ARG A 31 2.36 10.12 -1.31
N VAL A 32 2.73 9.18 -0.44
CA VAL A 32 3.72 8.14 -0.75
C VAL A 32 3.14 6.79 -0.40
N VAL A 33 3.05 5.92 -1.40
CA VAL A 33 2.55 4.55 -1.24
C VAL A 33 3.72 3.59 -1.08
N HIS A 34 3.70 2.83 0.00
CA HIS A 34 4.71 1.82 0.30
C HIS A 34 4.24 0.43 -0.14
N TYR A 35 4.84 -0.06 -1.23
CA TYR A 35 4.66 -1.42 -1.77
C TYR A 35 5.49 -2.44 -0.97
N MET A 36 5.02 -2.72 0.23
CA MET A 36 5.65 -3.64 1.18
C MET A 36 5.59 -5.10 0.73
N GLY A 37 6.65 -5.84 1.04
CA GLY A 37 6.71 -7.29 0.82
C GLY A 37 6.72 -7.70 -0.65
N SER A 38 6.33 -8.95 -0.88
CA SER A 38 6.16 -9.53 -2.21
C SER A 38 4.67 -9.78 -2.49
N PRO A 39 4.22 -9.53 -3.72
CA PRO A 39 5.00 -9.20 -4.90
C PRO A 39 5.22 -7.70 -5.07
N LYS A 40 6.19 -7.32 -5.90
CA LYS A 40 6.53 -5.92 -6.26
C LYS A 40 5.85 -5.50 -7.55
N LEU A 41 5.73 -4.19 -7.79
CA LEU A 41 5.04 -3.63 -8.94
C LEU A 41 5.50 -4.21 -10.29
N TRP A 42 6.80 -4.38 -10.48
CA TRP A 42 7.38 -4.97 -11.71
C TRP A 42 7.02 -6.44 -11.96
N HIS A 43 6.44 -7.15 -10.98
CA HIS A 43 5.96 -8.51 -11.17
C HIS A 43 4.61 -8.57 -11.89
N GLY A 44 3.89 -7.46 -11.99
CA GLY A 44 2.60 -7.35 -12.66
C GLY A 44 1.57 -6.48 -11.93
N ALA A 45 0.37 -6.46 -12.51
CA ALA A 45 -0.81 -5.84 -11.92
C ALA A 45 -1.59 -6.86 -11.07
N PHE A 46 -1.80 -6.55 -9.80
CA PHE A 46 -2.52 -7.40 -8.85
C PHE A 46 -2.98 -6.62 -7.62
N LEU A 47 -4.05 -7.10 -6.98
CA LEU A 47 -4.59 -6.46 -5.79
C LEU A 47 -3.54 -6.35 -4.66
N PRO A 48 -3.51 -5.23 -3.90
CA PRO A 48 -4.48 -4.13 -3.95
C PRO A 48 -4.11 -2.95 -4.89
N TRP A 49 -3.25 -3.18 -5.89
CA TRP A 49 -3.00 -2.23 -6.99
C TRP A 49 -3.48 -2.79 -8.33
N GLY A 50 -3.22 -2.06 -9.42
CA GLY A 50 -3.72 -2.41 -10.73
C GLY A 50 -2.70 -2.16 -11.85
N GLY A 51 -3.26 -2.01 -13.05
CA GLY A 51 -2.51 -1.70 -14.27
C GLY A 51 -1.71 -0.41 -14.18
N PRO A 52 -2.25 0.72 -13.66
CA PRO A 52 -1.54 1.99 -13.61
C PRO A 52 -0.21 1.93 -12.88
N GLU A 53 -0.12 1.16 -11.79
CA GLU A 53 1.12 1.01 -11.04
C GLU A 53 2.14 0.08 -11.70
N TYR A 54 1.70 -0.84 -12.56
CA TYR A 54 2.58 -1.73 -13.32
C TYR A 54 3.05 -1.12 -14.65
N LEU A 55 2.24 -0.24 -15.23
CA LEU A 55 2.44 0.32 -16.57
C LEU A 55 3.82 0.98 -16.77
N PRO A 56 4.37 1.79 -15.83
CA PRO A 56 5.67 2.43 -16.02
C PRO A 56 6.82 1.44 -16.26
N TYR A 57 6.72 0.22 -15.69
CA TYR A 57 7.73 -0.81 -15.89
C TYR A 57 7.65 -1.45 -17.27
N VAL A 58 6.44 -1.57 -17.81
CA VAL A 58 6.23 -2.09 -19.17
C VAL A 58 6.68 -1.04 -20.20
N GLU A 59 6.35 0.23 -19.97
CA GLU A 59 6.78 1.35 -20.81
C GLU A 59 8.30 1.52 -20.80
N ALA A 60 8.95 1.38 -19.64
CA ALA A 60 10.41 1.44 -19.57
C ALA A 60 11.07 0.34 -20.42
N VAL A 61 10.55 -0.89 -20.39
CA VAL A 61 11.09 -1.99 -21.23
C VAL A 61 10.77 -1.79 -22.71
N SER A 62 9.61 -1.23 -23.06
CA SER A 62 9.28 -0.97 -24.47
C SER A 62 10.16 0.13 -25.07
N GLN A 63 10.56 1.12 -24.26
CA GLN A 63 11.48 2.18 -24.68
C GLN A 63 12.95 1.72 -24.69
N TYR A 64 13.33 0.84 -23.77
CA TYR A 64 14.71 0.37 -23.60
C TYR A 64 14.74 -1.17 -23.49
N PRO A 65 14.78 -1.90 -24.62
CA PRO A 65 14.71 -3.36 -24.63
C PRO A 65 15.78 -4.06 -23.79
N ASP A 66 16.97 -3.45 -23.62
CA ASP A 66 18.05 -3.99 -22.76
C ASP A 66 17.64 -4.15 -21.29
N LEU A 67 16.54 -3.50 -20.88
CA LEU A 67 15.95 -3.62 -19.55
C LEU A 67 15.09 -4.88 -19.37
N GLU A 68 14.78 -5.63 -20.43
CA GLU A 68 13.87 -6.78 -20.37
C GLU A 68 14.31 -7.82 -19.32
N GLN A 69 15.61 -8.04 -19.19
CA GLN A 69 16.19 -8.95 -18.19
C GLN A 69 15.86 -8.56 -16.73
N PHE A 70 15.59 -7.28 -16.46
CA PHE A 70 15.24 -6.79 -15.13
C PHE A 70 13.74 -6.86 -14.84
N LEU A 71 12.89 -7.02 -15.86
CA LEU A 71 11.45 -7.15 -15.71
C LEU A 71 11.06 -8.58 -15.30
N THR A 72 11.26 -8.87 -14.01
CA THR A 72 10.93 -10.18 -13.44
C THR A 72 9.41 -10.35 -13.32
N ARG A 73 8.80 -11.08 -14.26
CA ARG A 73 7.36 -11.38 -14.22
C ARG A 73 7.03 -12.52 -13.26
N MET A 74 5.89 -12.43 -12.59
CA MET A 74 5.42 -13.54 -11.75
C MET A 74 4.97 -14.74 -12.60
N PRO A 75 5.41 -15.97 -12.27
CA PRO A 75 4.89 -17.18 -12.91
C PRO A 75 3.37 -17.33 -12.73
N PHE A 76 2.69 -17.83 -13.75
CA PHE A 76 1.22 -17.92 -13.79
C PHE A 76 0.62 -18.61 -12.55
N TYR A 77 1.16 -19.76 -12.13
CA TYR A 77 0.65 -20.48 -10.95
C TYR A 77 0.76 -19.67 -9.65
N ARG A 78 1.86 -18.92 -9.46
CA ARG A 78 2.03 -18.03 -8.30
C ARG A 78 1.05 -16.87 -8.36
N ARG A 79 0.80 -16.34 -9.57
CA ARG A 79 -0.17 -15.28 -9.80
C ARG A 79 -1.58 -15.73 -9.42
N CYS A 80 -2.02 -16.90 -9.88
CA CYS A 80 -3.33 -17.45 -9.51
C CYS A 80 -3.47 -17.64 -7.99
N ARG A 81 -2.45 -18.23 -7.35
CA ARG A 81 -2.43 -18.40 -5.89
C ARG A 81 -2.54 -17.05 -5.17
N TYR A 82 -1.78 -16.06 -5.63
CA TYR A 82 -1.76 -14.74 -5.02
C TYR A 82 -3.09 -14.01 -5.18
N ILE A 83 -3.71 -14.09 -6.37
CA ILE A 83 -5.04 -13.51 -6.61
C ILE A 83 -6.05 -14.11 -5.63
N LEU A 84 -6.11 -15.43 -5.51
CA LEU A 84 -7.00 -16.11 -4.55
C LEU A 84 -6.73 -15.66 -3.10
N GLN A 85 -5.45 -15.58 -2.72
CA GLN A 85 -5.05 -15.10 -1.40
C GLN A 85 -5.52 -13.66 -1.15
N GLN A 86 -5.37 -12.77 -2.12
CA GLN A 86 -5.79 -11.37 -1.98
C GLN A 86 -7.30 -11.20 -1.97
N HIS A 87 -8.05 -12.03 -2.72
CA HIS A 87 -9.51 -12.03 -2.61
C HIS A 87 -9.98 -12.44 -1.21
N TYR A 88 -9.41 -13.52 -0.67
CA TYR A 88 -9.69 -13.96 0.69
C TYR A 88 -9.32 -12.88 1.72
N LYS A 89 -8.11 -12.33 1.63
CA LYS A 89 -7.65 -11.25 2.50
C LYS A 89 -8.55 -10.05 2.41
N ARG A 90 -8.92 -9.60 1.21
CA ARG A 90 -9.81 -8.47 1.03
C ARG A 90 -11.16 -8.69 1.72
N ILE A 91 -11.77 -9.86 1.60
CA ILE A 91 -13.06 -10.13 2.28
C ILE A 91 -12.88 -10.07 3.80
N HIS A 92 -11.86 -10.76 4.33
CA HIS A 92 -11.61 -10.84 5.76
C HIS A 92 -11.19 -9.47 6.35
N GLU A 93 -10.25 -8.79 5.70
CA GLU A 93 -9.71 -7.48 6.10
C GLU A 93 -10.75 -6.37 5.91
N VAL A 94 -11.58 -6.37 4.86
CA VAL A 94 -12.70 -5.40 4.76
C VAL A 94 -13.65 -5.56 5.95
N SER A 95 -13.99 -6.80 6.31
CA SER A 95 -14.90 -7.08 7.43
C SER A 95 -14.30 -6.66 8.77
N ALA A 96 -13.06 -7.10 9.05
CA ALA A 96 -12.43 -6.88 10.34
C ALA A 96 -11.81 -5.47 10.48
N TRP A 97 -11.27 -4.90 9.40
CA TRP A 97 -10.49 -3.66 9.42
C TRP A 97 -11.14 -2.51 8.68
N GLY A 98 -12.10 -2.74 7.78
CA GLY A 98 -12.82 -1.66 7.08
C GLY A 98 -13.99 -1.09 7.90
N ARG A 99 -14.51 -1.83 8.89
CA ARG A 99 -15.62 -1.39 9.76
C ARG A 99 -15.39 -1.66 11.26
N GLY A 100 -14.27 -2.27 11.62
CA GLY A 100 -13.98 -2.70 13.00
C GLY A 100 -13.26 -1.64 13.85
N ALA A 101 -12.89 -2.04 15.07
CA ALA A 101 -12.15 -1.19 16.00
C ALA A 101 -10.81 -0.70 15.45
N ARG A 102 -10.11 -1.56 14.67
CA ARG A 102 -8.83 -1.23 14.05
C ARG A 102 -8.93 -0.09 13.03
N HIS A 103 -10.04 -0.02 12.29
CA HIS A 103 -10.32 1.09 11.37
C HIS A 103 -10.31 2.43 12.10
N ARG A 104 -11.07 2.48 13.21
CA ARG A 104 -11.21 3.68 14.04
C ARG A 104 -9.90 4.05 14.70
N GLU A 105 -9.13 3.08 15.16
CA GLU A 105 -7.81 3.31 15.75
C GLU A 105 -6.85 3.99 14.76
N ILE A 106 -6.82 3.51 13.51
CA ILE A 106 -5.98 4.11 12.45
C ILE A 106 -6.41 5.55 12.16
N LEU A 107 -7.72 5.80 12.02
CA LEU A 107 -8.22 7.14 11.76
C LEU A 107 -8.02 8.10 12.95
N ASN A 108 -8.12 7.58 14.18
CA ASN A 108 -7.86 8.36 15.39
C ASN A 108 -6.37 8.74 15.50
N TYR A 109 -5.47 7.81 15.14
CA TYR A 109 -4.04 8.10 15.03
C TYR A 109 -3.81 9.21 14.00
N GLU A 110 -4.35 9.05 12.79
CA GLU A 110 -4.17 10.01 11.71
C GLU A 110 -4.69 11.41 12.07
N SER A 111 -5.88 11.49 12.67
CA SER A 111 -6.48 12.73 13.17
C SER A 111 -5.65 13.41 14.27
N ARG A 112 -5.01 12.63 15.15
CA ARG A 112 -4.12 13.17 16.18
C ARG A 112 -2.88 13.79 15.54
N VAL A 113 -2.21 13.06 14.65
CA VAL A 113 -1.00 13.55 14.01
C VAL A 113 -1.27 14.79 13.15
N GLY A 114 -2.41 14.82 12.44
CA GLY A 114 -2.83 16.01 11.69
C GLY A 114 -3.05 17.23 12.58
N ARG A 115 -3.67 17.07 13.76
CA ARG A 115 -3.86 18.17 14.73
C ARG A 115 -2.56 18.67 15.32
N ASP A 116 -1.67 17.75 15.71
CA ASP A 116 -0.37 18.10 16.30
C ASP A 116 0.52 18.85 15.30
N ALA A 117 0.42 18.51 14.00
CA ALA A 117 1.11 19.22 12.93
C ALA A 117 0.59 20.66 12.73
N VAL A 118 -0.71 20.91 12.91
CA VAL A 118 -1.30 22.26 12.81
C VAL A 118 -0.93 23.12 14.01
N LEU A 119 -0.83 22.55 15.22
CA LEU A 119 -0.47 23.28 16.44
C LEU A 119 1.04 23.62 16.53
N ALA A 120 1.87 23.00 15.69
CA ALA A 120 3.32 23.18 15.67
C ALA A 120 3.81 24.15 14.57
N GLY A 121 2.92 24.66 13.71
CA GLY A 121 3.21 25.65 12.67
C GLY A 121 2.71 27.03 13.05
#